data_AF-A0A401W879-F1
#
_entry.id   AF-A0A401W879-F1
#
_cell.length_a   1.000
_cell.length_b   1.000
_cell.length_c   1.000
_cell.angle_alpha   90.00
_cell.angle_beta   90.00
_cell.angle_gamma   90.00
#
_symmetry.space_group_name_H-M   'P 1'
#
loop_
_entity.id
_entity.type
_entity.pdbx_description
1 polymer ?
#
loop_
_entity_poly.entity_id
_entity_poly.type
_entity_poly.pdbx_seq_one_letter_code
_entity_poly.pdbx_strand_id
1 'polypeptide(L)'
;MTDREGARRFSGRTALATFAAVTALAAGGVWFSQAADRASAVDAAPKTSAVQDVKSAGKATGGLPGVRDCGFGEPEIKPQVITLTCADAGMVATGITWHRYGTAEAEGKGVVQVEKAAAGAGTDAGFPATFRLYAAKTVDGARAFTGLEVTYEGSTPLGDSTEMYNLA
;
A
#
# COMPACT_ATOMS: atom_id res chain seq x y z
N MET A 1 -57.98 39.46 29.49
CA MET A 1 -57.67 40.74 28.82
C MET A 1 -56.89 40.41 27.56
N THR A 2 -57.41 40.89 26.43
CA THR A 2 -56.87 41.00 25.06
C THR A 2 -55.34 41.03 24.95
N ASP A 3 -54.71 40.20 24.11
CA ASP A 3 -54.57 40.27 22.63
C ASP A 3 -53.45 41.22 22.17
N ARG A 4 -52.44 40.66 21.49
CA ARG A 4 -51.85 41.07 20.19
C ARG A 4 -50.51 40.33 19.95
N GLU A 5 -50.44 39.40 18.98
CA GLU A 5 -50.08 39.60 17.55
C GLU A 5 -48.55 39.81 17.37
N GLY A 6 -47.80 39.11 16.49
CA GLY A 6 -48.12 38.23 15.36
C GLY A 6 -47.25 36.96 15.33
N ALA A 7 -47.68 35.84 14.76
CA ALA A 7 -48.02 35.62 13.34
C ALA A 7 -46.81 35.89 12.42
N ARG A 8 -46.34 34.99 11.56
CA ARG A 8 -46.91 33.73 11.07
C ARG A 8 -45.79 32.86 10.48
N ARG A 9 -45.88 31.56 10.74
CA ARG A 9 -45.33 30.47 9.95
C ARG A 9 -45.88 30.52 8.52
N PHE A 10 -45.20 29.85 7.58
CA PHE A 10 -45.74 28.86 6.62
C PHE A 10 -44.64 28.67 5.55
N SER A 11 -43.93 27.53 5.47
CA SER A 11 -44.33 26.24 4.91
C SER A 11 -45.09 26.34 3.58
N GLY A 12 -44.59 25.73 2.51
CA GLY A 12 -45.43 25.50 1.34
C GLY A 12 -44.69 25.16 0.06
N ARG A 13 -44.84 23.91 -0.36
CA ARG A 13 -44.44 23.35 -1.66
C ARG A 13 -45.42 23.83 -2.75
N THR A 14 -44.94 24.22 -3.93
CA THR A 14 -45.69 24.36 -5.20
C THR A 14 -44.64 24.62 -6.30
N ALA A 15 -44.24 23.71 -7.21
CA ALA A 15 -44.97 23.01 -8.27
C ALA A 15 -45.62 23.95 -9.32
N LEU A 16 -45.32 23.68 -10.61
CA LEU A 16 -45.90 24.23 -11.86
C LEU A 16 -45.50 25.66 -12.24
N ALA A 17 -45.33 26.08 -13.50
CA ALA A 17 -45.22 25.46 -14.82
C ALA A 17 -44.93 26.62 -15.82
N THR A 18 -44.18 26.33 -16.89
CA THR A 18 -44.30 26.85 -18.28
C THR A 18 -44.70 28.31 -18.56
N PHE A 19 -43.94 29.05 -19.39
CA PHE A 19 -44.39 29.59 -20.70
C PHE A 19 -43.26 30.32 -21.45
N ALA A 20 -43.19 30.09 -22.76
CA ALA A 20 -42.16 30.47 -23.72
C ALA A 20 -42.48 31.79 -24.48
N ALA A 21 -41.45 32.49 -25.01
CA ALA A 21 -41.39 33.12 -26.36
C ALA A 21 -40.18 34.09 -26.49
N VAL A 22 -39.15 33.82 -27.32
CA VAL A 22 -38.90 34.34 -28.71
C VAL A 22 -38.36 35.80 -28.69
N THR A 23 -37.12 36.19 -29.08
CA THR A 23 -36.39 36.19 -30.40
C THR A 23 -34.96 36.77 -30.13
N ALA A 24 -33.81 36.17 -30.49
CA ALA A 24 -33.13 36.01 -31.79
C ALA A 24 -31.85 36.89 -31.95
N LEU A 25 -30.83 36.32 -32.61
CA LEU A 25 -29.55 36.87 -33.16
C LEU A 25 -28.27 36.64 -32.32
N ALA A 26 -27.13 36.14 -32.81
CA ALA A 26 -26.70 35.39 -33.99
C ALA A 26 -25.17 35.11 -33.84
N ALA A 27 -24.66 34.11 -34.57
CA ALA A 27 -23.25 33.71 -34.76
C ALA A 27 -22.62 32.88 -33.61
N GLY A 28 -22.10 31.67 -33.80
CA GLY A 28 -21.88 30.86 -35.01
C GLY A 28 -21.17 29.54 -34.65
N GLY A 29 -21.25 28.55 -35.53
CA GLY A 29 -20.51 27.27 -35.48
C GLY A 29 -21.29 26.11 -34.85
N VAL A 30 -22.21 25.42 -35.54
CA VAL A 30 -21.93 24.28 -36.45
C VAL A 30 -20.73 23.47 -35.94
N TRP A 31 -20.90 22.29 -35.35
CA TRP A 31 -21.00 21.06 -36.14
C TRP A 31 -21.93 20.01 -35.53
N PHE A 32 -22.62 19.35 -36.46
CA PHE A 32 -23.60 18.30 -36.29
C PHE A 32 -22.98 16.98 -35.81
N SER A 33 -23.81 16.25 -35.07
CA SER A 33 -23.77 14.83 -34.77
C SER A 33 -23.39 13.94 -35.95
N GLN A 34 -22.62 12.87 -35.71
CA GLN A 34 -22.87 11.57 -36.33
C GLN A 34 -22.58 10.44 -35.34
N ALA A 35 -23.65 9.78 -34.91
CA ALA A 35 -23.65 8.40 -34.46
C ALA A 35 -23.92 7.50 -35.68
N ALA A 36 -23.53 6.22 -35.59
CA ALA A 36 -23.46 5.18 -36.64
C ALA A 36 -22.25 5.37 -37.58
N ASP A 37 -21.37 4.41 -37.84
CA ASP A 37 -21.47 2.96 -37.84
C ASP A 37 -20.15 2.35 -37.32
N ARG A 38 -20.22 1.52 -36.26
CA ARG A 38 -19.12 0.61 -35.92
C ARG A 38 -19.55 -0.82 -36.24
N ALA A 39 -19.63 -1.11 -37.54
CA ALA A 39 -19.69 -2.47 -38.02
C ALA A 39 -18.81 -2.61 -39.27
N SER A 40 -17.86 -3.53 -39.16
CA SER A 40 -17.21 -4.24 -40.28
C SER A 40 -16.23 -3.47 -41.15
N ALA A 41 -14.97 -3.47 -40.70
CA ALA A 41 -13.84 -3.68 -41.59
C ALA A 41 -12.81 -4.55 -40.86
N VAL A 42 -13.04 -5.87 -40.89
CA VAL A 42 -11.95 -6.83 -40.89
C VAL A 42 -11.30 -6.75 -42.27
N ASP A 43 -10.06 -6.27 -42.36
CA ASP A 43 -8.97 -6.97 -43.05
C ASP A 43 -7.64 -6.20 -42.99
N ALA A 44 -6.55 -6.96 -42.94
CA ALA A 44 -5.15 -6.58 -43.14
C ALA A 44 -4.46 -5.64 -42.13
N ALA A 45 -3.94 -6.22 -41.03
CA ALA A 45 -2.69 -5.75 -40.42
C ALA A 45 -1.85 -6.94 -39.94
N PRO A 46 -0.52 -6.91 -40.13
CA PRO A 46 0.31 -8.08 -40.36
C PRO A 46 0.51 -8.94 -39.11
N LYS A 47 0.72 -10.25 -39.32
CA LYS A 47 1.15 -11.21 -38.30
C LYS A 47 2.49 -10.76 -37.69
N THR A 48 2.45 -9.97 -36.62
CA THR A 48 3.59 -9.81 -35.72
C THR A 48 3.55 -10.97 -34.73
N SER A 49 4.16 -12.08 -35.13
CA SER A 49 4.62 -13.12 -34.20
C SER A 49 5.67 -12.51 -33.27
N ALA A 50 5.25 -11.90 -32.17
CA ALA A 50 6.09 -11.55 -31.02
C ALA A 50 5.20 -11.07 -29.85
N VAL A 51 4.35 -11.95 -29.34
CA VAL A 51 3.81 -11.81 -27.97
C VAL A 51 4.14 -13.10 -27.23
N GLN A 52 5.43 -13.38 -27.12
CA GLN A 52 5.95 -14.16 -26.00
C GLN A 52 6.90 -13.24 -25.25
N ASP A 53 6.88 -13.40 -23.93
CA ASP A 53 7.70 -12.68 -22.96
C ASP A 53 7.29 -11.26 -22.59
N VAL A 54 6.09 -11.15 -22.00
CA VAL A 54 5.98 -10.41 -20.74
C VAL A 54 5.40 -11.33 -19.65
N LYS A 55 5.92 -12.55 -19.52
CA LYS A 55 6.08 -13.07 -18.17
C LYS A 55 7.26 -12.26 -17.64
N SER A 56 6.97 -11.31 -16.76
CA SER A 56 7.96 -10.53 -16.06
C SER A 56 8.93 -11.52 -15.42
N ALA A 57 10.03 -11.82 -16.12
CA ALA A 57 11.20 -12.41 -15.55
C ALA A 57 11.69 -11.31 -14.61
N GLY A 58 11.20 -11.35 -13.37
CA GLY A 58 11.82 -10.62 -12.28
C GLY A 58 13.30 -10.88 -12.44
N LYS A 59 14.06 -9.81 -12.70
CA LYS A 59 15.52 -9.87 -12.81
C LYS A 59 15.98 -10.84 -11.72
N ALA A 60 16.61 -11.95 -12.12
CA ALA A 60 17.25 -12.85 -11.17
C ALA A 60 18.07 -11.94 -10.27
N THR A 61 17.63 -11.81 -9.02
CA THR A 61 18.16 -10.88 -8.06
C THR A 61 19.52 -11.41 -7.67
N GLY A 62 20.54 -11.11 -8.48
CA GLY A 62 21.78 -11.85 -8.67
C GLY A 62 22.45 -12.41 -7.41
N GLY A 63 21.89 -13.49 -6.85
CA GLY A 63 22.35 -14.11 -5.61
C GLY A 63 22.06 -13.34 -4.32
N LEU A 64 21.23 -12.28 -4.34
CA LEU A 64 20.86 -11.54 -3.12
C LEU A 64 19.95 -12.41 -2.22
N PRO A 65 20.26 -12.54 -0.92
CA PRO A 65 19.39 -13.22 0.03
C PRO A 65 18.11 -12.41 0.28
N GLY A 66 16.97 -13.10 0.34
CA GLY A 66 15.73 -12.51 0.84
C GLY A 66 15.55 -12.73 2.34
N VAL A 67 14.42 -12.28 2.86
CA VAL A 67 13.97 -12.46 4.24
C VAL A 67 12.70 -13.28 4.20
N ARG A 68 12.62 -14.28 5.06
CA ARG A 68 11.39 -15.05 5.24
C ARG A 68 10.67 -14.50 6.44
N ASP A 69 9.38 -14.22 6.25
CA ASP A 69 8.59 -13.79 7.37
C ASP A 69 8.33 -14.98 8.29
N CYS A 70 8.82 -14.90 9.52
CA CYS A 70 8.74 -15.99 10.49
C CYS A 70 9.30 -17.35 10.03
N GLY A 71 10.23 -17.36 9.08
CA GLY A 71 10.77 -18.60 8.50
C GLY A 71 9.82 -19.33 7.56
N PHE A 72 8.68 -18.73 7.18
CA PHE A 72 7.72 -19.31 6.25
C PHE A 72 7.74 -18.60 4.89
N GLY A 73 7.20 -19.27 3.87
CA GLY A 73 7.05 -18.71 2.53
C GLY A 73 8.36 -18.57 1.75
N GLU A 74 8.27 -17.87 0.62
CA GLU A 74 9.40 -17.58 -0.26
C GLU A 74 10.13 -16.32 0.22
N PRO A 75 11.48 -16.31 0.28
CA PRO A 75 12.22 -15.17 0.81
C PRO A 75 12.05 -13.93 -0.07
N GLU A 76 11.58 -12.84 0.53
CA GLU A 76 11.39 -11.55 -0.13
C GLU A 76 12.66 -10.70 -0.05
N ILE A 77 13.05 -10.07 -1.16
CA ILE A 77 14.24 -9.22 -1.21
C ILE A 77 13.84 -7.78 -0.95
N LYS A 78 14.54 -7.15 0.02
CA LYS A 78 14.26 -5.78 0.48
C LYS A 78 12.81 -5.62 0.97
N PRO A 79 12.32 -6.48 1.89
CA PRO A 79 10.97 -6.33 2.41
C PRO A 79 10.84 -5.00 3.17
N GLN A 80 9.67 -4.38 3.12
CA GLN A 80 9.38 -3.19 3.91
C GLN A 80 8.74 -3.51 5.27
N VAL A 81 8.36 -4.78 5.46
CA VAL A 81 7.68 -5.31 6.64
C VAL A 81 8.30 -6.66 7.01
N ILE A 82 8.57 -6.90 8.29
CA ILE A 82 9.08 -8.18 8.81
C ILE A 82 8.36 -8.46 10.14
N THR A 83 7.67 -9.59 10.26
CA THR A 83 7.10 -10.03 11.54
C THR A 83 8.23 -10.56 12.42
N LEU A 84 8.39 -9.98 13.61
CA LEU A 84 9.50 -10.30 14.52
C LEU A 84 9.13 -11.42 15.50
N THR A 85 7.84 -11.48 15.88
CA THR A 85 7.31 -12.45 16.85
C THR A 85 6.24 -13.32 16.19
N CYS A 86 6.56 -14.59 15.97
CA CYS A 86 5.78 -15.44 15.08
C CYS A 86 4.60 -16.14 15.76
N ALA A 87 4.67 -16.33 17.07
CA ALA A 87 3.62 -17.05 17.81
C ALA A 87 2.34 -16.21 17.96
N ASP A 88 2.50 -14.89 18.08
CA ASP A 88 1.44 -13.97 18.48
C ASP A 88 1.39 -12.68 17.64
N ALA A 89 2.32 -12.49 16.69
CA ALA A 89 2.43 -11.27 15.86
C ALA A 89 2.51 -9.97 16.68
N GLY A 90 2.91 -10.08 17.95
CA GLY A 90 2.93 -8.97 18.90
C GLY A 90 3.92 -7.86 18.55
N MET A 91 4.85 -8.11 17.63
CA MET A 91 5.85 -7.16 17.17
C MET A 91 6.13 -7.32 15.68
N VAL A 92 6.04 -6.21 14.95
CA VAL A 92 6.24 -6.14 13.49
C VAL A 92 7.15 -4.95 13.17
N ALA A 93 8.23 -5.21 12.45
CA ALA A 93 9.05 -4.16 11.86
C ALA A 93 8.37 -3.65 10.58
N THR A 94 8.16 -2.34 10.47
CA THR A 94 7.44 -1.72 9.35
C THR A 94 8.17 -0.47 8.84
N GLY A 95 7.80 -0.03 7.64
CA GLY A 95 8.38 1.18 7.03
C GLY A 95 9.87 1.04 6.75
N ILE A 96 10.37 -0.19 6.55
CA ILE A 96 11.81 -0.44 6.44
C ILE A 96 12.33 0.14 5.12
N THR A 97 13.30 1.04 5.23
CA THR A 97 14.05 1.60 4.12
C THR A 97 15.48 1.08 4.17
N TRP A 98 15.86 0.28 3.17
CA TRP A 98 17.20 -0.30 3.05
C TRP A 98 18.17 0.69 2.40
N HIS A 99 19.17 1.16 3.14
CA HIS A 99 20.26 1.98 2.58
C HIS A 99 21.42 1.13 2.06
N ARG A 100 21.60 -0.10 2.59
CA ARG A 100 22.53 -1.10 2.06
C ARG A 100 21.86 -2.47 1.98
N TYR A 101 22.09 -3.19 0.89
CA TYR A 101 21.54 -4.55 0.73
C TYR A 101 22.48 -5.38 -0.13
N GLY A 102 23.31 -6.19 0.52
CA GLY A 102 24.34 -7.02 -0.11
C GLY A 102 24.05 -8.51 -0.02
N THR A 103 25.03 -9.32 -0.43
CA THR A 103 24.93 -10.78 -0.44
C THR A 103 25.22 -11.45 0.90
N ALA A 104 25.86 -10.72 1.82
CA ALA A 104 26.27 -11.17 3.15
C ALA A 104 25.51 -10.47 4.27
N GLU A 105 25.19 -9.18 4.09
CA GLU A 105 24.47 -8.36 5.06
C GLU A 105 23.60 -7.31 4.36
N ALA A 106 22.57 -6.83 5.05
CA ALA A 106 21.79 -5.67 4.66
C ALA A 106 21.50 -4.77 5.86
N GLU A 107 21.43 -3.47 5.64
CA GLU A 107 21.19 -2.47 6.67
C GLU A 107 20.05 -1.55 6.22
N GLY A 108 19.12 -1.27 7.14
CA GLY A 108 17.99 -0.40 6.89
C GLY A 108 17.52 0.30 8.16
N LYS A 109 16.56 1.21 8.01
CA LYS A 109 15.90 1.91 9.10
C LYS A 109 14.39 1.82 8.97
N GLY A 110 13.68 1.85 10.09
CA GLY A 110 12.22 1.78 10.12
C GLY A 110 11.68 1.88 11.54
N VAL A 111 10.52 1.29 11.78
CA VAL A 111 9.83 1.36 13.07
C VAL A 111 9.35 -0.04 13.47
N VAL A 112 9.67 -0.46 14.70
CA VAL A 112 9.05 -1.63 15.32
C VAL A 112 7.74 -1.22 15.94
N GLN A 113 6.65 -1.82 15.48
CA GLN A 113 5.31 -1.66 16.01
C GLN A 113 5.06 -2.80 16.98
N VAL A 114 4.64 -2.48 18.21
CA VAL A 114 4.27 -3.49 19.21
C VAL A 114 2.75 -3.47 19.38
N GLU A 115 2.11 -4.59 19.06
CA GLU A 115 0.70 -4.79 19.37
C GLU A 115 0.52 -4.97 20.87
N LYS A 116 -0.52 -4.31 21.38
CA LYS A 116 -0.87 -4.35 22.79
C LYS A 116 -1.28 -5.76 23.20
N ALA A 117 -0.67 -6.29 24.26
CA ALA A 117 -1.18 -7.48 24.94
C ALA A 117 -2.67 -7.28 25.28
N ALA A 118 -3.51 -8.31 25.06
CA ALA A 118 -4.98 -8.28 25.06
C ALA A 118 -5.69 -7.77 26.34
N ALA A 119 -4.99 -7.17 27.30
CA ALA A 119 -5.48 -6.69 28.58
C ALA A 119 -5.60 -5.15 28.68
N GLY A 120 -5.94 -4.44 27.60
CA GLY A 120 -6.61 -3.13 27.72
C GLY A 120 -5.79 -1.91 28.19
N ALA A 121 -4.51 -2.02 28.61
CA ALA A 121 -3.79 -0.90 29.24
C ALA A 121 -2.74 -0.06 28.42
N GLY A 122 -2.20 -0.50 27.27
CA GLY A 122 -1.19 0.28 26.49
C GLY A 122 -1.67 0.88 25.15
N THR A 123 -1.12 1.99 24.68
CA THR A 123 -1.29 2.43 23.28
C THR A 123 -0.38 1.61 22.37
N ASP A 124 -0.77 1.41 21.10
CA ASP A 124 0.17 0.93 20.07
C ASP A 124 1.42 1.82 20.11
N ALA A 125 2.58 1.19 20.26
CA ALA A 125 3.83 1.91 20.46
C ALA A 125 4.77 1.60 19.29
N GLY A 126 5.20 2.67 18.62
CA GLY A 126 6.18 2.62 17.56
C GLY A 126 7.56 3.02 18.05
N PHE A 127 8.55 2.19 17.79
CA PHE A 127 9.93 2.38 18.22
C PHE A 127 10.85 2.49 17.00
N PRO A 128 11.41 3.69 16.70
CA PRO A 128 12.38 3.86 15.63
C PRO A 128 13.60 2.97 15.85
N ALA A 129 13.99 2.23 14.82
CA ALA A 129 15.08 1.27 14.89
C ALA A 129 15.89 1.20 13.60
N THR A 130 17.15 0.82 13.76
CA THR A 130 18.04 0.37 12.70
C THR A 130 18.01 -1.15 12.63
N PHE A 131 17.89 -1.70 11.43
CA PHE A 131 17.80 -3.12 11.15
C PHE A 131 19.07 -3.59 10.44
N ARG A 132 19.64 -4.70 10.89
CA ARG A 132 20.76 -5.37 10.22
C ARG A 132 20.43 -6.84 9.99
N LEU A 133 20.32 -7.22 8.72
CA LEU A 133 20.19 -8.62 8.29
C LEU A 133 21.57 -9.23 8.11
N TYR A 134 21.74 -10.46 8.58
CA TYR A 134 23.01 -11.18 8.51
C TYR A 134 22.79 -12.71 8.42
N ALA A 135 23.89 -13.46 8.41
CA ALA A 135 23.90 -14.92 8.33
C ALA A 135 23.18 -15.47 7.09
N ALA A 136 23.51 -14.92 5.91
CA ALA A 136 22.96 -15.41 4.63
C ALA A 136 23.32 -16.88 4.37
N LYS A 137 22.31 -17.74 4.21
CA LYS A 137 22.47 -19.16 3.85
C LYS A 137 21.38 -19.62 2.90
N THR A 138 21.51 -20.83 2.36
CA THR A 138 20.46 -21.44 1.54
C THR A 138 19.47 -22.16 2.46
N VAL A 139 18.19 -21.80 2.38
CA VAL A 139 17.07 -22.40 3.11
C VAL A 139 16.02 -22.78 2.07
N ASP A 140 15.56 -24.04 2.09
CA ASP A 140 14.57 -24.56 1.14
C ASP A 140 14.91 -24.28 -0.35
N GLY A 141 16.20 -24.29 -0.70
CA GLY A 141 16.69 -24.06 -2.06
C GLY A 141 16.84 -22.58 -2.46
N ALA A 142 16.47 -21.63 -1.59
CA ALA A 142 16.60 -20.20 -1.83
C ALA A 142 17.60 -19.53 -0.86
N ARG A 143 18.27 -18.46 -1.30
CA ARG A 143 19.16 -17.68 -0.43
C ARG A 143 18.32 -16.81 0.49
N ALA A 144 18.53 -16.93 1.79
CA ALA A 144 17.84 -16.14 2.81
C ALA A 144 18.80 -15.66 3.90
N PHE A 145 18.55 -14.46 4.44
CA PHE A 145 19.09 -14.04 5.72
C PHE A 145 18.35 -14.76 6.83
N THR A 146 19.09 -15.21 7.84
CA THR A 146 18.49 -15.93 8.98
C THR A 146 18.73 -15.25 10.30
N GLY A 147 19.58 -14.22 10.34
CA GLY A 147 19.73 -13.35 11.49
C GLY A 147 19.18 -11.97 11.21
N LEU A 148 18.50 -11.40 12.18
CA LEU A 148 18.09 -9.99 12.20
C LEU A 148 18.47 -9.38 13.54
N GLU A 149 19.26 -8.31 13.49
CA GLU A 149 19.56 -7.44 14.62
C GLU A 149 18.72 -6.18 14.50
N VAL A 150 18.07 -5.80 15.60
CA VAL A 150 17.26 -4.59 15.72
C VAL A 150 17.89 -3.72 16.79
N THR A 151 18.35 -2.51 16.43
CA THR A 151 18.88 -1.53 17.37
C THR A 151 17.97 -0.33 17.44
N TYR A 152 17.39 -0.06 18.60
CA TYR A 152 16.46 1.04 18.83
C TYR A 152 17.21 2.37 19.03
N GLU A 153 16.67 3.45 18.46
CA GLU A 153 17.30 4.79 18.48
C GLU A 153 16.94 5.61 19.75
N GLY A 154 16.16 5.04 20.68
CA GLY A 154 15.69 5.75 21.87
C GLY A 154 15.00 4.84 22.88
N SER A 155 13.75 5.15 23.23
CA SER A 155 12.91 4.25 24.05
C SER A 155 12.78 2.89 23.38
N THR A 156 12.75 1.83 24.18
CA THR A 156 12.74 0.44 23.71
C THR A 156 11.47 -0.25 24.20
N PRO A 157 10.97 -1.24 23.46
CA PRO A 157 9.77 -1.97 23.88
C PRO A 157 10.03 -2.84 25.10
N LEU A 158 11.22 -3.46 25.21
CA LEU A 158 11.55 -4.43 26.25
C LEU A 158 12.62 -3.95 27.25
N GLY A 159 13.09 -2.71 27.13
CA GLY A 159 14.17 -2.17 27.97
C GLY A 159 15.58 -2.38 27.39
N ASP A 160 15.74 -3.29 26.42
CA ASP A 160 17.00 -3.53 25.71
C ASP A 160 17.14 -2.64 24.48
N SER A 161 18.31 -2.01 24.30
CA SER A 161 18.60 -1.17 23.12
C SER A 161 18.80 -1.97 21.85
N THR A 162 19.13 -3.26 21.97
CA THR A 162 19.43 -4.14 20.84
C THR A 162 18.80 -5.50 21.07
N GLU A 163 18.08 -6.00 20.08
CA GLU A 163 17.41 -7.29 20.08
C GLU A 163 17.83 -8.13 18.87
N MET A 164 17.92 -9.44 19.07
CA MET A 164 18.37 -10.40 18.06
C MET A 164 17.26 -11.40 17.75
N TYR A 165 16.92 -11.53 16.47
CA TYR A 165 15.85 -12.38 15.97
C TYR A 165 16.40 -13.44 15.01
N ASN A 166 15.83 -14.65 15.09
CA ASN A 166 16.07 -15.71 14.12
C ASN A 166 14.92 -15.75 13.10
N LEU A 167 15.26 -15.69 11.81
CA LEU A 167 14.31 -15.66 10.69
C LEU A 167 14.17 -17.02 9.97
N ALA A 168 14.85 -18.09 10.41
CA ALA A 168 14.76 -19.42 9.81
C ALA A 168 15.08 -20.60 10.75
#